data_AF-A0A9P8S441-F1
#
_entry.id   AF-A0A9P8S441-F1
#
_cell.length_a   1.000
_cell.length_b   1.000
_cell.length_c   1.000
_cell.angle_alpha   90.00
_cell.angle_beta   90.00
_cell.angle_gamma   90.00
#
_symmetry.space_group_name_H-M   'P 1'
#
loop_
_entity.id
_entity.type
_entity.pdbx_description
1 polymer ?
#
loop_
_entity_poly.entity_id
_entity_poly.type
_entity_poly.pdbx_seq_one_letter_code
_entity_poly.pdbx_strand_id
1 'polypeptide(L)'
;MSPNPTVLEALQWPTTTLDAAESRPGPNTRVKTNLLVKKWEKWSDFTFENITAVFGNHLKKDYLGQEEPVALKRDVEVYSEASADAGLRRFPFPVINNALSSMAEKPENAPYYGHGSRVMGYELKPDWSCISNQAKKDSKYINLVPGDTKTSAKFDPDMLKSNFKEWKKVVRQLAAYADEHSVRYGFIVTDKLVVVLRFTRKREVAAPGVGANLPIRSTRAPTPQVSSESDIPSSQSSSGREIPSSQSFENDDRGQDLHVEYKEIPWSTHGRGTLTAKLALVALAMMSLHGDNYIACSYPKINTWRGGRDGIRHNTSGEFRVKVTRYTKMDEPEGEELKDKEPKGKEPEGEDSEEDDEEDDEEDDDEDDEEDDEEDDE
;
A
#
# COMPACT_ATOMS: atom_id res chain seq x y z
N MET A 1 -31.77 -14.64 -20.41
CA MET A 1 -30.32 -14.43 -20.64
C MET A 1 -29.57 -15.42 -19.76
N SER A 2 -28.37 -15.86 -20.13
CA SER A 2 -27.49 -16.55 -19.17
C SER A 2 -27.12 -15.58 -18.04
N PRO A 3 -26.90 -16.05 -16.80
CA PRO A 3 -26.34 -15.18 -15.76
C PRO A 3 -24.93 -14.72 -16.18
N ASN A 4 -24.54 -13.51 -15.75
CA ASN A 4 -23.16 -13.06 -15.91
C ASN A 4 -22.22 -13.97 -15.10
N PRO A 5 -20.99 -14.20 -15.57
CA PRO A 5 -19.96 -14.84 -14.75
C PRO A 5 -19.64 -13.95 -13.53
N THR A 6 -19.29 -14.56 -12.40
CA THR A 6 -18.73 -13.78 -11.29
C THR A 6 -17.32 -13.28 -11.63
N VAL A 7 -16.88 -12.21 -10.96
CA VAL A 7 -15.49 -11.72 -11.07
C VAL A 7 -14.47 -12.84 -10.79
N LEU A 8 -14.74 -13.73 -9.83
CA LEU A 8 -13.86 -14.88 -9.56
C LEU A 8 -13.74 -15.83 -10.76
N GLU A 9 -14.86 -16.14 -11.43
CA GLU A 9 -14.88 -17.03 -12.58
C GLU A 9 -14.19 -16.38 -13.79
N ALA A 10 -14.40 -15.08 -14.03
CA ALA A 10 -13.71 -14.34 -15.07
C ALA A 10 -12.18 -14.32 -14.88
N LEU A 11 -11.72 -14.15 -13.64
CA LEU A 11 -10.30 -14.24 -13.27
C LEU A 11 -9.75 -15.68 -13.30
N GLN A 12 -10.63 -16.69 -13.34
CA GLN A 12 -10.28 -18.11 -13.44
C GLN A 12 -10.42 -18.70 -14.86
N TRP A 13 -10.82 -17.91 -15.86
CA TRP A 13 -10.72 -18.29 -17.27
C TRP A 13 -9.26 -18.58 -17.68
N PRO A 14 -9.03 -19.46 -18.68
CA PRO A 14 -7.75 -19.59 -19.35
C PRO A 14 -7.17 -18.24 -19.78
N THR A 15 -5.84 -18.19 -19.93
CA THR A 15 -5.14 -17.01 -20.47
C THR A 15 -4.57 -17.35 -21.84
N THR A 16 -4.64 -16.40 -22.77
CA THR A 16 -4.02 -16.48 -24.09
C THR A 16 -2.51 -16.72 -23.92
N THR A 17 -2.02 -17.83 -24.48
CA THR A 17 -0.60 -18.20 -24.40
C THR A 17 0.20 -17.40 -25.43
N LEU A 18 1.23 -16.68 -24.97
CA LEU A 18 2.15 -15.95 -25.85
C LEU A 18 3.27 -16.89 -26.34
N ASP A 19 3.54 -16.88 -27.65
CA ASP A 19 4.56 -17.72 -28.29
C ASP A 19 5.91 -17.00 -28.33
N ALA A 20 6.75 -17.28 -27.36
CA ALA A 20 8.09 -16.73 -27.23
C ALA A 20 9.19 -17.57 -27.92
N ALA A 21 8.88 -18.42 -28.90
CA ALA A 21 9.87 -19.25 -29.59
C ALA A 21 11.02 -18.45 -30.24
N GLU A 22 10.72 -17.26 -30.79
CA GLU A 22 11.71 -16.36 -31.40
C GLU A 22 12.36 -15.38 -30.39
N SER A 23 11.93 -15.40 -29.13
CA SER A 23 12.45 -14.50 -28.08
C SER A 23 13.88 -14.89 -27.69
N ARG A 24 14.85 -14.08 -28.10
CA ARG A 24 16.27 -14.33 -27.82
C ARG A 24 16.63 -14.04 -26.36
N PRO A 25 17.47 -14.89 -25.72
CA PRO A 25 18.04 -14.59 -24.42
C PRO A 25 19.00 -13.40 -24.51
N GLY A 26 19.18 -12.69 -23.39
CA GLY A 26 20.10 -11.56 -23.30
C GLY A 26 20.27 -11.05 -21.88
N PRO A 27 21.27 -10.20 -21.62
CA PRO A 27 21.47 -9.60 -20.31
C PRO A 27 20.33 -8.65 -19.97
N ASN A 28 19.88 -8.69 -18.71
CA ASN A 28 18.93 -7.72 -18.17
C ASN A 28 19.61 -6.37 -17.93
N THR A 29 18.83 -5.30 -17.94
CA THR A 29 19.29 -3.93 -17.65
C THR A 29 19.81 -3.81 -16.22
N ARG A 30 20.82 -2.97 -16.00
CA ARG A 30 21.31 -2.64 -14.66
C ARG A 30 20.82 -1.24 -14.27
N VAL A 31 19.77 -1.19 -13.44
CA VAL A 31 19.35 0.04 -12.76
C VAL A 31 20.52 0.70 -11.99
N LYS A 32 20.60 2.03 -12.01
CA LYS A 32 21.45 2.80 -11.10
C LYS A 32 20.70 2.97 -9.78
N THR A 33 21.18 2.35 -8.71
CA THR A 33 20.63 2.50 -7.36
C THR A 33 21.62 1.96 -6.33
N ASN A 34 21.60 2.54 -5.15
CA ASN A 34 22.37 2.10 -3.98
C ASN A 34 21.68 0.93 -3.24
N LEU A 35 20.37 0.73 -3.45
CA LEU A 35 19.58 -0.33 -2.83
C LEU A 35 20.25 -1.70 -2.96
N LEU A 36 20.45 -2.39 -1.84
CA LEU A 36 20.84 -3.80 -1.81
C LEU A 36 19.65 -4.64 -1.34
N VAL A 37 19.05 -5.38 -2.27
CA VAL A 37 18.18 -6.49 -1.85
C VAL A 37 19.06 -7.64 -1.37
N LYS A 38 18.89 -8.00 -0.09
CA LYS A 38 19.75 -8.97 0.64
C LYS A 38 19.09 -10.32 0.86
N LYS A 39 17.75 -10.39 0.93
CA LYS A 39 16.98 -11.61 1.22
C LYS A 39 15.85 -11.79 0.20
N TRP A 40 15.65 -13.04 -0.24
CA TRP A 40 14.62 -13.45 -1.20
C TRP A 40 13.88 -14.67 -0.63
N GLU A 41 12.59 -14.56 -0.37
CA GLU A 41 11.80 -15.65 0.25
C GLU A 41 10.47 -15.87 -0.47
N LYS A 42 9.89 -17.06 -0.33
CA LYS A 42 8.56 -17.33 -0.89
C LYS A 42 7.50 -16.67 -0.01
N TRP A 43 6.64 -15.86 -0.61
CA TRP A 43 5.49 -15.24 0.05
C TRP A 43 4.43 -16.33 0.31
N SER A 44 4.61 -17.05 1.42
CA SER A 44 3.86 -18.25 1.77
C SER A 44 2.38 -17.96 2.02
N ASP A 45 2.09 -16.82 2.65
CA ASP A 45 0.75 -16.36 3.03
C ASP A 45 -0.09 -15.88 1.83
N PHE A 46 0.53 -15.59 0.67
CA PHE A 46 -0.18 -15.18 -0.54
C PHE A 46 -0.77 -16.42 -1.26
N THR A 47 -1.95 -16.85 -0.83
CA THR A 47 -2.65 -18.06 -1.31
C THR A 47 -4.07 -17.77 -1.81
N PHE A 48 -4.67 -18.73 -2.52
CA PHE A 48 -6.06 -18.64 -2.98
C PHE A 48 -7.04 -18.44 -1.82
N GLU A 49 -6.86 -19.21 -0.74
CA GLU A 49 -7.73 -19.24 0.43
C GLU A 49 -7.69 -17.90 1.18
N ASN A 50 -6.49 -17.33 1.37
CA ASN A 50 -6.34 -16.01 1.99
C ASN A 50 -6.93 -14.90 1.12
N ILE A 51 -6.62 -14.86 -0.18
CA ILE A 51 -7.16 -13.83 -1.09
C ILE A 51 -8.69 -13.89 -1.20
N THR A 52 -9.27 -15.09 -1.30
CA THR A 52 -10.73 -15.25 -1.34
C THR A 52 -11.41 -15.03 0.03
N ALA A 53 -10.74 -15.28 1.14
CA ALA A 53 -11.27 -14.93 2.46
C ALA A 53 -11.33 -13.40 2.69
N VAL A 54 -10.36 -12.65 2.15
CA VAL A 54 -10.31 -11.19 2.27
C VAL A 54 -11.22 -10.48 1.26
N PHE A 55 -11.16 -10.87 -0.03
CA PHE A 55 -11.90 -10.18 -1.10
C PHE A 55 -13.15 -10.92 -1.58
N GLY A 56 -13.56 -12.01 -0.92
CA GLY A 56 -14.61 -12.92 -1.39
C GLY A 56 -15.97 -12.30 -1.68
N ASN A 57 -16.33 -11.19 -1.04
CA ASN A 57 -17.58 -10.46 -1.35
C ASN A 57 -17.46 -9.65 -2.65
N HIS A 58 -16.30 -9.03 -2.91
CA HIS A 58 -16.01 -8.33 -4.16
C HIS A 58 -15.89 -9.31 -5.33
N LEU A 59 -15.24 -10.46 -5.11
CA LEU A 59 -15.04 -11.51 -6.10
C LEU A 59 -16.34 -12.26 -6.51
N LYS A 60 -17.42 -12.10 -5.73
CA LYS A 60 -18.76 -12.63 -6.04
C LYS A 60 -19.64 -11.69 -6.86
N LYS A 61 -19.24 -10.43 -7.07
CA LYS A 61 -19.99 -9.51 -7.95
C LYS A 61 -19.99 -10.05 -9.38
N ASP A 62 -21.01 -9.69 -10.16
CA ASP A 62 -21.05 -9.86 -11.61
C ASP A 62 -19.81 -9.22 -12.26
N TYR A 63 -19.21 -9.92 -13.21
CA TYR A 63 -18.18 -9.38 -14.08
C TYR A 63 -18.81 -8.70 -15.29
N LEU A 64 -18.54 -7.40 -15.46
CA LEU A 64 -19.14 -6.55 -16.51
C LEU A 64 -18.23 -6.35 -17.74
N GLY A 65 -17.13 -7.09 -17.84
CA GLY A 65 -16.22 -7.05 -18.98
C GLY A 65 -16.50 -8.12 -20.04
N GLN A 66 -15.53 -8.29 -20.94
CA GLN A 66 -15.53 -9.35 -21.96
C GLN A 66 -14.49 -10.44 -21.63
N GLU A 67 -14.59 -11.59 -22.28
CA GLU A 67 -13.48 -12.57 -22.33
C GLU A 67 -12.28 -12.01 -23.11
N GLU A 68 -11.14 -12.72 -23.07
CA GLU A 68 -9.97 -12.34 -23.87
C GLU A 68 -10.30 -12.46 -25.37
N PRO A 69 -9.89 -11.50 -26.22
CA PRO A 69 -10.20 -11.54 -27.65
C PRO A 69 -9.54 -12.75 -28.33
N VAL A 70 -10.24 -13.37 -29.29
CA VAL A 70 -9.72 -14.54 -30.03
C VAL A 70 -8.42 -14.16 -30.75
N ALA A 71 -7.31 -14.73 -30.28
CA ALA A 71 -5.98 -14.39 -30.76
C ALA A 71 -5.69 -14.98 -32.15
N LEU A 72 -5.20 -14.14 -33.07
CA LEU A 72 -4.56 -14.62 -34.30
C LEU A 72 -3.12 -15.05 -33.99
N LYS A 73 -2.55 -15.98 -34.78
CA LYS A 73 -1.17 -16.48 -34.54
C LYS A 73 -0.14 -15.33 -34.42
N ARG A 74 -0.25 -14.29 -35.24
CA ARG A 74 0.67 -13.14 -35.21
C ARG A 74 0.45 -12.19 -34.02
N ASP A 75 -0.68 -12.28 -33.34
CA ASP A 75 -0.96 -11.46 -32.15
C ASP A 75 -0.21 -11.96 -30.91
N VAL A 76 0.24 -13.22 -30.93
CA VAL A 76 0.91 -13.90 -29.81
C VAL A 76 2.42 -14.08 -29.99
N GLU A 77 2.98 -13.72 -31.16
CA GLU A 77 4.41 -13.88 -31.47
C GLU A 77 5.28 -12.89 -30.67
N VAL A 78 6.11 -13.41 -29.75
CA VAL A 78 6.98 -12.64 -28.85
C VAL A 78 8.45 -12.78 -29.25
N TYR A 79 9.03 -11.66 -29.66
CA TYR A 79 10.43 -11.49 -30.09
C TYR A 79 11.23 -10.54 -29.18
N SER A 80 10.55 -9.83 -28.29
CA SER A 80 11.10 -8.76 -27.43
C SER A 80 10.21 -8.48 -26.21
N GLU A 81 10.75 -7.71 -25.25
CA GLU A 81 9.98 -7.19 -24.11
C GLU A 81 8.77 -6.34 -24.56
N ALA A 82 8.92 -5.54 -25.62
CA ALA A 82 7.83 -4.73 -26.18
C ALA A 82 6.70 -5.56 -26.81
N SER A 83 7.01 -6.69 -27.46
CA SER A 83 5.97 -7.62 -27.96
C SER A 83 5.28 -8.39 -26.83
N ALA A 84 6.00 -8.77 -25.78
CA ALA A 84 5.39 -9.36 -24.59
C ALA A 84 4.44 -8.35 -23.91
N ASP A 85 4.89 -7.10 -23.75
CA ASP A 85 4.12 -5.99 -23.20
C ASP A 85 2.82 -5.74 -23.98
N ALA A 86 2.91 -5.68 -25.31
CA ALA A 86 1.75 -5.52 -26.20
C ALA A 86 0.76 -6.69 -26.09
N GLY A 87 1.25 -7.95 -26.08
CA GLY A 87 0.40 -9.13 -25.91
C GLY A 87 -0.30 -9.14 -24.54
N LEU A 88 0.44 -8.85 -23.47
CA LEU A 88 -0.11 -8.75 -22.11
C LEU A 88 -1.19 -7.66 -22.01
N ARG A 89 -0.98 -6.49 -22.62
CA ARG A 89 -1.98 -5.41 -22.70
C ARG A 89 -3.20 -5.74 -23.57
N ARG A 90 -3.07 -6.69 -24.52
CA ARG A 90 -4.16 -7.13 -25.41
C ARG A 90 -5.03 -8.23 -24.81
N PHE A 91 -4.46 -9.13 -24.01
CA PHE A 91 -5.14 -10.36 -23.57
C PHE A 91 -5.52 -10.37 -22.06
N PRO A 92 -4.63 -10.66 -21.08
CA PRO A 92 -5.04 -10.77 -19.67
C PRO A 92 -5.39 -9.44 -18.99
N PHE A 93 -4.71 -8.33 -19.32
CA PHE A 93 -4.90 -7.07 -18.58
C PHE A 93 -6.26 -6.39 -18.79
N PRO A 94 -6.91 -6.47 -19.97
CA PRO A 94 -8.32 -6.09 -20.11
C PRO A 94 -9.25 -6.85 -19.14
N VAL A 95 -9.05 -8.15 -18.92
CA VAL A 95 -9.87 -8.93 -17.95
C VAL A 95 -9.59 -8.48 -16.52
N ILE A 96 -8.33 -8.27 -16.16
CA ILE A 96 -7.91 -7.75 -14.84
C ILE A 96 -8.54 -6.37 -14.55
N ASN A 97 -8.48 -5.44 -15.52
CA ASN A 97 -9.00 -4.10 -15.34
C ASN A 97 -10.55 -4.06 -15.30
N ASN A 98 -11.23 -4.88 -16.11
CA ASN A 98 -12.69 -5.01 -16.02
C ASN A 98 -13.13 -5.66 -14.70
N ALA A 99 -12.37 -6.62 -14.18
CA ALA A 99 -12.61 -7.22 -12.87
C ALA A 99 -12.50 -6.18 -11.75
N LEU A 100 -11.42 -5.36 -11.74
CA LEU A 100 -11.25 -4.26 -10.80
C LEU A 100 -12.38 -3.22 -10.90
N SER A 101 -12.79 -2.88 -12.13
CA SER A 101 -13.93 -1.99 -12.40
C SER A 101 -15.26 -2.55 -11.88
N SER A 102 -15.47 -3.86 -12.01
CA SER A 102 -16.66 -4.57 -11.50
C SER A 102 -16.64 -4.74 -9.97
N MET A 103 -15.45 -4.82 -9.37
CA MET A 103 -15.27 -4.92 -7.91
C MET A 103 -15.53 -3.60 -7.19
N ALA A 104 -15.25 -2.46 -7.81
CA ALA A 104 -15.45 -1.14 -7.23
C ALA A 104 -16.94 -0.81 -6.96
N GLU A 105 -17.19 0.24 -6.17
CA GLU A 105 -18.51 0.89 -6.05
C GLU A 105 -18.73 1.92 -7.16
N LYS A 106 -17.64 2.55 -7.61
CA LYS A 106 -17.58 3.60 -8.62
C LYS A 106 -16.50 3.22 -9.64
N PRO A 107 -16.86 2.82 -10.88
CA PRO A 107 -15.91 2.35 -11.89
C PRO A 107 -14.71 3.28 -12.13
N GLU A 108 -14.93 4.59 -12.06
CA GLU A 108 -13.90 5.62 -12.24
C GLU A 108 -12.89 5.69 -11.08
N ASN A 109 -13.20 5.08 -9.93
CA ASN A 109 -12.30 4.99 -8.76
C ASN A 109 -11.61 3.63 -8.65
N ALA A 110 -11.92 2.67 -9.53
CA ALA A 110 -11.27 1.36 -9.53
C ALA A 110 -9.75 1.48 -9.75
N PRO A 111 -8.94 0.58 -9.16
CA PRO A 111 -7.56 0.40 -9.58
C PRO A 111 -7.50 0.01 -11.07
N TYR A 112 -6.55 0.57 -11.81
CA TYR A 112 -6.34 0.29 -13.23
C TYR A 112 -4.86 0.08 -13.53
N TYR A 113 -4.51 -1.07 -14.08
CA TYR A 113 -3.17 -1.35 -14.61
C TYR A 113 -3.01 -0.77 -16.02
N GLY A 114 -2.11 0.21 -16.15
CA GLY A 114 -1.78 0.86 -17.40
C GLY A 114 -0.26 0.91 -17.65
N HIS A 115 0.14 1.72 -18.63
CA HIS A 115 1.55 2.00 -18.90
C HIS A 115 2.12 2.90 -17.80
N GLY A 116 3.33 2.62 -17.31
CA GLY A 116 4.01 3.39 -16.26
C GLY A 116 4.32 4.85 -16.61
N SER A 117 4.12 5.27 -17.86
CA SER A 117 4.13 6.69 -18.27
C SER A 117 2.96 7.52 -17.71
N ARG A 118 1.95 6.89 -17.08
CA ARG A 118 0.81 7.57 -16.44
C ARG A 118 1.10 8.19 -15.07
N VAL A 119 2.23 7.84 -14.45
CA VAL A 119 2.62 8.28 -13.11
C VAL A 119 3.86 9.17 -13.16
N MET A 120 4.07 10.00 -12.14
CA MET A 120 5.31 10.75 -11.98
C MET A 120 6.43 9.81 -11.51
N GLY A 121 7.45 9.65 -12.35
CA GLY A 121 8.78 9.16 -11.98
C GLY A 121 9.82 10.14 -12.52
N TYR A 122 10.82 10.47 -11.72
CA TYR A 122 11.84 11.47 -12.04
C TYR A 122 13.04 10.84 -12.77
N GLU A 123 13.52 9.69 -12.29
CA GLU A 123 14.62 8.96 -12.92
C GLU A 123 14.22 7.58 -13.42
N LEU A 124 13.40 6.84 -12.68
CA LEU A 124 13.01 5.48 -13.04
C LEU A 124 11.57 5.47 -13.58
N LYS A 125 11.38 4.78 -14.71
CA LYS A 125 10.06 4.56 -15.32
C LYS A 125 9.80 3.06 -15.40
N PRO A 126 8.78 2.53 -14.70
CA PRO A 126 8.34 1.16 -14.87
C PRO A 126 7.56 1.01 -16.18
N ASP A 127 7.51 -0.21 -16.72
CA ASP A 127 6.67 -0.50 -17.89
C ASP A 127 5.17 -0.36 -17.53
N TRP A 128 4.83 -0.70 -16.28
CA TRP A 128 3.47 -0.69 -15.74
C TRP A 128 3.30 0.21 -14.52
N SER A 129 2.11 0.78 -14.39
CA SER A 129 1.61 1.37 -13.15
C SER A 129 0.20 0.91 -12.86
N CYS A 130 -0.11 0.69 -11.59
CA CYS A 130 -1.48 0.64 -11.10
C CYS A 130 -1.87 2.01 -10.57
N ILE A 131 -3.00 2.56 -11.02
CA ILE A 131 -3.47 3.90 -10.65
C ILE A 131 -4.95 3.87 -10.26
N SER A 132 -5.41 4.85 -9.48
CA SER A 132 -6.84 5.10 -9.19
C SER A 132 -7.09 6.60 -9.08
N ASN A 133 -8.30 7.07 -9.34
CA ASN A 133 -8.69 8.45 -9.05
C ASN A 133 -8.68 8.80 -7.55
N GLN A 134 -8.78 7.80 -6.66
CA GLN A 134 -8.57 7.95 -5.21
C GLN A 134 -7.09 8.08 -4.83
N ALA A 135 -6.16 7.70 -5.73
CA ALA A 135 -4.72 7.65 -5.49
C ALA A 135 -3.97 8.73 -6.29
N LYS A 136 -4.18 10.00 -5.91
CA LYS A 136 -3.54 11.17 -6.53
C LYS A 136 -2.80 12.04 -5.53
N LYS A 137 -1.70 12.64 -5.99
CA LYS A 137 -1.00 13.75 -5.32
C LYS A 137 -0.79 14.87 -6.34
N ASP A 138 -1.09 16.11 -5.96
CA ASP A 138 -0.94 17.30 -6.82
C ASP A 138 -1.63 17.13 -8.20
N SER A 139 -2.84 16.55 -8.18
CA SER A 139 -3.67 16.12 -9.33
C SER A 139 -3.08 15.01 -10.23
N LYS A 140 -1.88 14.50 -9.93
CA LYS A 140 -1.18 13.45 -10.69
C LYS A 140 -1.34 12.08 -10.02
N TYR A 141 -1.33 11.00 -10.80
CA TYR A 141 -1.48 9.65 -10.25
C TYR A 141 -0.24 9.19 -9.48
N ILE A 142 -0.48 8.58 -8.32
CA ILE A 142 0.49 7.80 -7.56
C ILE A 142 0.53 6.39 -8.16
N ASN A 143 1.71 5.78 -8.23
CA ASN A 143 1.84 4.38 -8.65
C ASN A 143 1.57 3.46 -7.47
N LEU A 144 0.39 2.84 -7.42
CA LEU A 144 0.01 1.90 -6.37
C LEU A 144 0.82 0.61 -6.44
N VAL A 145 1.13 0.15 -7.65
CA VAL A 145 1.87 -1.10 -7.91
C VAL A 145 2.69 -0.94 -9.20
N PRO A 146 4.00 -0.64 -9.13
CA PRO A 146 4.89 -0.70 -10.29
C PRO A 146 5.02 -2.13 -10.83
N GLY A 147 5.26 -2.24 -12.13
CA GLY A 147 5.59 -3.51 -12.76
C GLY A 147 6.53 -3.39 -13.95
N ASP A 148 7.22 -4.48 -14.25
CA ASP A 148 8.30 -4.59 -15.23
C ASP A 148 8.01 -5.78 -16.17
N THR A 149 8.08 -5.57 -17.49
CA THR A 149 7.85 -6.62 -18.48
C THR A 149 9.18 -7.30 -18.83
N LYS A 150 9.25 -8.63 -18.77
CA LYS A 150 10.39 -9.39 -19.27
C LYS A 150 9.93 -10.53 -20.18
N THR A 151 10.76 -10.97 -21.11
CA THR A 151 10.52 -12.24 -21.81
C THR A 151 11.04 -13.40 -20.96
N SER A 152 10.44 -14.59 -21.02
CA SER A 152 10.91 -15.76 -20.26
C SER A 152 12.30 -16.24 -20.67
N ALA A 153 12.78 -15.87 -21.87
CA ALA A 153 14.16 -16.05 -22.30
C ALA A 153 15.19 -15.15 -21.57
N LYS A 154 14.73 -14.10 -20.86
CA LYS A 154 15.56 -13.15 -20.09
C LYS A 154 15.34 -13.24 -18.58
N PHE A 155 14.14 -13.62 -18.15
CA PHE A 155 13.77 -13.78 -16.75
C PHE A 155 12.87 -14.99 -16.54
N ASP A 156 13.40 -15.97 -15.81
CA ASP A 156 12.68 -17.16 -15.34
C ASP A 156 13.00 -17.35 -13.84
N PRO A 157 12.03 -17.74 -12.98
CA PRO A 157 12.28 -17.89 -11.55
C PRO A 157 13.35 -18.91 -11.15
N ASP A 158 13.61 -19.95 -11.96
CA ASP A 158 14.73 -20.87 -11.68
C ASP A 158 16.10 -20.19 -11.80
N MET A 159 16.18 -18.97 -12.36
CA MET A 159 17.37 -18.12 -12.32
C MET A 159 17.75 -17.70 -10.89
N LEU A 160 16.86 -17.78 -9.90
CA LEU A 160 17.23 -17.65 -8.48
C LEU A 160 18.31 -18.66 -8.08
N LYS A 161 18.32 -19.85 -8.70
CA LYS A 161 19.34 -20.90 -8.50
C LYS A 161 20.38 -20.90 -9.62
N SER A 162 19.95 -20.86 -10.89
CA SER A 162 20.81 -21.10 -12.05
C SER A 162 21.58 -19.86 -12.54
N ASN A 163 21.05 -18.65 -12.33
CA ASN A 163 21.69 -17.40 -12.76
C ASN A 163 21.32 -16.22 -11.83
N PHE A 164 21.73 -16.34 -10.56
CA PHE A 164 21.38 -15.37 -9.51
C PHE A 164 21.82 -13.93 -9.84
N LYS A 165 22.85 -13.74 -10.67
CA LYS A 165 23.34 -12.43 -11.13
C LYS A 165 22.29 -11.70 -11.97
N GLU A 166 21.60 -12.40 -12.86
CA GLU A 166 20.57 -11.82 -13.72
C GLU A 166 19.23 -11.69 -12.97
N TRP A 167 18.83 -12.68 -12.17
CA TRP A 167 17.70 -12.56 -11.24
C TRP A 167 17.80 -11.29 -10.38
N LYS A 168 18.97 -11.07 -9.74
CA LYS A 168 19.22 -9.90 -8.89
C LYS A 168 19.18 -8.56 -9.67
N LYS A 169 19.32 -8.53 -10.99
CA LYS A 169 19.13 -7.29 -11.76
C LYS A 169 17.65 -6.90 -11.84
N VAL A 170 16.81 -7.80 -12.37
CA VAL A 170 15.38 -7.53 -12.63
C VAL A 170 14.68 -7.17 -11.34
N VAL A 171 14.85 -7.98 -10.29
CA VAL A 171 14.12 -7.71 -9.05
C VAL A 171 14.68 -6.50 -8.28
N ARG A 172 15.95 -6.10 -8.50
CA ARG A 172 16.48 -4.82 -7.98
C ARG A 172 16.02 -3.61 -8.78
N GLN A 173 15.74 -3.76 -10.08
CA GLN A 173 15.08 -2.72 -10.90
C GLN A 173 13.67 -2.46 -10.37
N LEU A 174 12.89 -3.51 -10.11
CA LEU A 174 11.57 -3.38 -9.51
C LEU A 174 11.60 -2.85 -8.06
N ALA A 175 12.58 -3.29 -7.24
CA ALA A 175 12.78 -2.74 -5.89
C ALA A 175 13.10 -1.23 -5.91
N ALA A 176 13.75 -0.72 -6.96
CA ALA A 176 14.02 0.70 -7.12
C ALA A 176 12.77 1.49 -7.57
N TYR A 177 11.89 0.91 -8.40
CA TYR A 177 10.57 1.50 -8.66
C TYR A 177 9.71 1.56 -7.39
N ALA A 178 9.76 0.52 -6.56
CA ALA A 178 9.03 0.45 -5.29
C ALA A 178 9.53 1.52 -4.30
N ASP A 179 10.85 1.72 -4.19
CA ASP A 179 11.46 2.75 -3.33
C ASP A 179 11.19 4.19 -3.83
N GLU A 180 11.34 4.47 -5.14
CA GLU A 180 11.04 5.80 -5.72
C GLU A 180 9.56 6.20 -5.54
N HIS A 181 8.63 5.24 -5.64
CA HIS A 181 7.22 5.46 -5.39
C HIS A 181 6.79 5.25 -3.91
N SER A 182 7.69 4.81 -3.04
CA SER A 182 7.45 4.46 -1.63
C SER A 182 6.35 3.41 -1.39
N VAL A 183 6.21 2.42 -2.30
CA VAL A 183 5.15 1.40 -2.26
C VAL A 183 5.60 -0.01 -1.93
N ARG A 184 4.73 -0.74 -1.22
CA ARG A 184 4.94 -2.06 -0.62
C ARG A 184 4.97 -3.21 -1.62
N TYR A 185 4.35 -3.05 -2.79
CA TYR A 185 4.09 -4.15 -3.72
C TYR A 185 4.60 -3.85 -5.14
N GLY A 186 4.90 -4.91 -5.89
CA GLY A 186 5.24 -4.83 -7.29
C GLY A 186 5.08 -6.17 -8.01
N PHE A 187 5.23 -6.18 -9.33
CA PHE A 187 5.18 -7.41 -10.12
C PHE A 187 6.16 -7.44 -11.30
N ILE A 188 6.51 -8.64 -11.72
CA ILE A 188 7.22 -8.91 -12.99
C ILE A 188 6.28 -9.77 -13.83
N VAL A 189 6.05 -9.37 -15.08
CA VAL A 189 5.21 -10.12 -16.03
C VAL A 189 6.03 -10.62 -17.20
N THR A 190 5.77 -11.87 -17.61
CA THR A 190 6.37 -12.48 -18.80
C THR A 190 5.33 -13.17 -19.68
N ASP A 191 5.76 -13.66 -20.84
CA ASP A 191 4.98 -14.55 -21.72
C ASP A 191 4.48 -15.84 -21.05
N LYS A 192 5.09 -16.28 -19.94
CA LYS A 192 4.74 -17.53 -19.24
C LYS A 192 4.09 -17.34 -17.87
N LEU A 193 4.45 -16.29 -17.13
CA LEU A 193 4.09 -16.16 -15.72
C LEU A 193 4.07 -14.73 -15.21
N VAL A 194 3.47 -14.57 -14.04
CA VAL A 194 3.62 -13.41 -13.16
C VAL A 194 4.47 -13.82 -11.95
N VAL A 195 5.38 -12.94 -11.54
CA VAL A 195 5.90 -12.95 -10.16
C VAL A 195 5.29 -11.74 -9.46
N VAL A 196 4.55 -11.95 -8.36
CA VAL A 196 4.10 -10.87 -7.46
C VAL A 196 5.02 -10.78 -6.26
N LEU A 197 5.28 -9.56 -5.77
CA LEU A 197 6.32 -9.28 -4.79
C LEU A 197 5.84 -8.33 -3.69
N ARG A 198 6.33 -8.57 -2.47
CA ARG A 198 6.19 -7.69 -1.29
C ARG A 198 7.58 -7.25 -0.84
N PHE A 199 7.77 -5.94 -0.73
CA PHE A 199 9.00 -5.30 -0.27
C PHE A 199 8.88 -5.00 1.23
N THR A 200 9.94 -5.27 1.98
CA THR A 200 10.01 -5.04 3.43
C THR A 200 11.35 -4.38 3.75
N ARG A 201 11.37 -3.28 4.50
CA ARG A 201 12.63 -2.68 4.99
C ARG A 201 13.32 -3.65 5.93
N LYS A 202 14.65 -3.73 5.86
CA LYS A 202 15.42 -4.35 6.92
C LYS A 202 15.35 -3.43 8.15
N ARG A 203 14.88 -3.95 9.30
CA ARG A 203 15.05 -3.24 10.58
C ARG A 203 16.55 -2.99 10.81
N GLU A 204 16.96 -1.72 10.78
CA GLU A 204 18.26 -1.35 11.31
C GLU A 204 18.19 -1.49 12.82
N VAL A 205 18.84 -2.52 13.36
CA VAL A 205 19.22 -2.52 14.76
C VAL A 205 20.27 -1.42 14.88
N ALA A 206 19.84 -0.22 15.25
CA ALA A 206 20.74 0.86 15.61
C ALA A 206 21.72 0.30 16.64
N ALA A 207 23.00 0.27 16.29
CA ALA A 207 24.04 -0.11 17.25
C ALA A 207 23.88 0.81 18.47
N PRO A 208 23.86 0.28 19.71
CA PRO A 208 23.63 1.09 20.90
C PRO A 208 24.49 2.34 20.86
N GLY A 209 23.84 3.50 20.74
CA GLY A 209 24.52 4.76 20.45
C GLY A 209 25.60 5.02 21.50
N VAL A 210 26.62 5.80 21.17
CA VAL A 210 27.79 5.99 22.07
C VAL A 210 27.38 6.51 23.47
N GLY A 211 26.20 7.14 23.59
CA GLY A 211 25.59 7.52 24.86
C GLY A 211 24.92 6.40 25.70
N ALA A 212 24.61 5.23 25.13
CA ALA A 212 23.86 4.15 25.78
C ALA A 212 24.62 3.47 26.95
N ASN A 213 25.95 3.63 26.99
CA ASN A 213 26.80 3.17 28.10
C ASN A 213 27.31 4.34 28.98
N LEU A 214 26.82 5.58 28.77
CA LEU A 214 27.14 6.68 29.68
C LEU A 214 26.33 6.52 30.97
N PRO A 215 26.97 6.64 32.16
CA PRO A 215 26.27 6.48 33.43
C PRO A 215 25.26 7.62 33.62
N ILE A 216 23.97 7.26 33.68
CA ILE A 216 22.87 8.19 33.93
C ILE A 216 23.12 8.87 35.28
N ARG A 217 23.35 10.19 35.27
CA ARG A 217 23.52 10.99 36.49
C ARG A 217 22.18 11.05 37.24
N SER A 218 22.01 10.18 38.22
CA SER A 218 20.81 10.09 39.05
C SER A 218 20.51 11.41 39.76
N THR A 219 19.46 12.10 39.32
CA THR A 219 18.92 13.31 39.95
C THR A 219 18.01 12.93 41.11
N ARG A 220 18.61 12.81 42.31
CA ARG A 220 17.88 12.58 43.56
C ARG A 220 16.89 13.73 43.83
N ALA A 221 15.67 13.38 44.22
CA ALA A 221 14.59 14.32 44.55
C ALA A 221 14.96 15.26 45.73
N PRO A 222 14.41 16.49 45.78
CA PRO A 222 14.83 17.53 46.73
C PRO A 222 14.19 17.37 48.12
N THR A 223 14.95 17.73 49.16
CA THR A 223 14.46 18.07 50.51
C THR A 223 15.23 19.29 51.06
N PRO A 224 14.66 20.07 51.99
CA PRO A 224 15.07 21.47 52.20
C PRO A 224 16.19 21.68 53.24
N GLN A 225 16.94 22.77 53.02
CA GLN A 225 17.70 23.65 53.93
C GLN A 225 18.29 23.11 55.25
N VAL A 226 19.60 23.38 55.47
CA VAL A 226 20.14 24.29 56.51
C VAL A 226 21.62 24.61 56.17
N SER A 227 22.15 25.73 56.68
CA SER A 227 23.47 26.32 56.39
C SER A 227 24.70 25.52 56.87
N SER A 228 25.84 25.63 56.16
CA SER A 228 27.04 26.36 56.63
C SER A 228 28.29 26.21 55.72
N GLU A 229 29.29 27.05 56.03
CA GLU A 229 30.67 27.29 55.54
C GLU A 229 31.50 26.01 55.18
N SER A 230 32.59 25.99 54.37
CA SER A 230 33.51 27.04 53.86
C SER A 230 34.22 26.67 52.51
N ASP A 231 35.01 27.61 51.95
CA ASP A 231 36.25 27.49 51.11
C ASP A 231 36.28 26.58 49.84
N ILE A 232 36.24 27.08 48.59
CA ILE A 232 37.28 27.85 47.82
C ILE A 232 38.61 27.07 47.62
N PRO A 233 39.27 27.00 46.43
CA PRO A 233 38.94 27.48 45.06
C PRO A 233 38.83 26.26 44.07
N SER A 234 39.32 26.13 42.81
CA SER A 234 40.04 26.97 41.80
C SER A 234 39.98 26.36 40.39
N SER A 235 39.78 27.19 39.34
CA SER A 235 40.12 26.95 37.91
C SER A 235 39.42 25.80 37.15
N GLN A 236 39.25 25.83 35.81
CA GLN A 236 39.69 26.77 34.78
C GLN A 236 38.63 26.89 33.66
N SER A 237 38.63 28.00 32.91
CA SER A 237 37.67 28.22 31.81
C SER A 237 38.12 27.55 30.51
N SER A 238 37.17 26.97 29.76
CA SER A 238 37.28 26.79 28.31
C SER A 238 35.91 27.09 27.70
N SER A 239 35.89 27.91 26.66
CA SER A 239 34.68 28.63 26.23
C SER A 239 34.19 28.22 24.83
N GLY A 240 32.86 28.25 24.68
CA GLY A 240 32.21 28.64 23.44
C GLY A 240 32.36 27.73 22.22
N ARG A 241 31.58 26.66 22.17
CA ARG A 241 31.02 26.17 20.89
C ARG A 241 29.64 25.54 21.07
N GLU A 242 28.66 26.42 21.25
CA GLU A 242 27.25 26.03 21.20
C GLU A 242 26.91 25.55 19.78
N ILE A 243 26.39 24.33 19.69
CA ILE A 243 25.84 23.77 18.45
C ILE A 243 24.32 23.80 18.61
N PRO A 244 23.56 24.55 17.78
CA PRO A 244 22.11 24.60 17.89
C PRO A 244 21.46 23.23 17.65
N SER A 245 21.01 22.59 18.73
CA SER A 245 20.33 21.29 18.69
C SER A 245 18.86 21.46 18.28
N SER A 246 18.60 21.79 17.01
CA SER A 246 17.25 21.81 16.43
C SER A 246 17.26 21.86 14.90
N GLN A 247 17.61 20.73 14.28
CA GLN A 247 17.08 20.38 12.96
C GLN A 247 16.29 19.09 13.10
N SER A 248 14.99 19.16 12.81
CA SER A 248 14.13 17.98 12.73
C SER A 248 14.54 17.19 11.48
N PHE A 249 15.17 16.03 11.68
CA PHE A 249 15.45 15.11 10.60
C PHE A 249 14.13 14.61 10.02
N GLU A 250 13.76 15.09 8.84
CA GLU A 250 12.82 14.38 7.97
C GLU A 250 13.51 13.07 7.60
N ASN A 251 13.00 11.95 8.14
CA ASN A 251 13.58 10.64 7.93
C ASN A 251 13.20 10.15 6.52
N ASP A 252 13.93 10.64 5.51
CA ASP A 252 13.78 10.20 4.13
C ASP A 252 14.31 8.77 3.99
N ASP A 253 13.47 7.81 4.39
CA ASP A 253 13.76 6.38 4.47
C ASP A 253 14.04 5.69 3.11
N ARG A 254 14.15 6.46 2.02
CA ARG A 254 14.49 5.94 0.69
C ARG A 254 15.93 5.43 0.64
N GLY A 255 16.20 4.44 -0.20
CA GLY A 255 17.53 3.86 -0.37
C GLY A 255 17.97 2.86 0.70
N GLN A 256 17.13 2.53 1.70
CA GLN A 256 17.41 1.52 2.72
C GLN A 256 17.46 0.08 2.16
N ASP A 257 18.19 -0.82 2.82
CA ASP A 257 18.24 -2.24 2.44
C ASP A 257 16.85 -2.90 2.49
N LEU A 258 16.47 -3.60 1.41
CA LEU A 258 15.20 -4.31 1.33
C LEU A 258 15.36 -5.84 1.45
N HIS A 259 14.36 -6.45 2.07
CA HIS A 259 14.01 -7.86 1.94
C HIS A 259 12.81 -7.98 1.00
N VAL A 260 12.72 -9.09 0.27
CA VAL A 260 11.66 -9.31 -0.71
C VAL A 260 11.07 -10.71 -0.57
N GLU A 261 9.75 -10.76 -0.38
CA GLU A 261 8.95 -11.96 -0.53
C GLU A 261 8.34 -12.00 -1.94
N TYR A 262 8.31 -13.17 -2.58
CA TYR A 262 7.78 -13.33 -3.94
C TYR A 262 6.89 -14.56 -4.10
N LYS A 263 5.96 -14.53 -5.06
CA LYS A 263 5.12 -15.66 -5.46
C LYS A 263 5.08 -15.77 -6.99
N GLU A 264 5.47 -16.94 -7.51
CA GLU A 264 5.49 -17.29 -8.93
C GLU A 264 4.12 -17.89 -9.32
N ILE A 265 3.52 -17.44 -10.42
CA ILE A 265 2.18 -17.88 -10.87
C ILE A 265 2.12 -17.93 -12.41
N PRO A 266 2.10 -19.12 -13.03
CA PRO A 266 1.96 -19.27 -14.48
C PRO A 266 0.64 -18.74 -15.05
N TRP A 267 0.66 -18.19 -16.27
CA TRP A 267 -0.57 -17.83 -17.01
C TRP A 267 -1.44 -19.04 -17.37
N SER A 268 -0.82 -20.22 -17.45
CA SER A 268 -1.50 -21.51 -17.63
C SER A 268 -2.26 -21.98 -16.38
N THR A 269 -2.08 -21.35 -15.21
CA THR A 269 -2.89 -21.62 -14.01
C THR A 269 -4.27 -20.98 -14.16
N HIS A 270 -5.30 -21.83 -14.29
CA HIS A 270 -6.70 -21.45 -14.50
C HIS A 270 -7.63 -22.47 -13.82
N GLY A 271 -8.93 -22.15 -13.75
CA GLY A 271 -9.97 -23.01 -13.18
C GLY A 271 -10.23 -22.80 -11.69
N ARG A 272 -11.34 -23.40 -11.22
CA ARG A 272 -11.88 -23.18 -9.85
C ARG A 272 -10.94 -23.68 -8.76
N GLY A 273 -10.88 -22.92 -7.66
CA GLY A 273 -10.03 -23.21 -6.51
C GLY A 273 -8.55 -22.81 -6.68
N THR A 274 -8.17 -22.13 -7.76
CA THR A 274 -6.77 -21.79 -8.04
C THR A 274 -6.48 -20.29 -7.90
N LEU A 275 -5.29 -19.96 -7.41
CA LEU A 275 -4.73 -18.61 -7.47
C LEU A 275 -4.13 -18.39 -8.86
N THR A 276 -4.91 -17.82 -9.77
CA THR A 276 -4.45 -17.49 -11.13
C THR A 276 -3.61 -16.22 -11.13
N ALA A 277 -2.82 -16.02 -12.19
CA ALA A 277 -2.05 -14.81 -12.39
C ALA A 277 -2.95 -13.55 -12.48
N LYS A 278 -4.13 -13.68 -13.11
CA LYS A 278 -5.16 -12.63 -13.18
C LYS A 278 -5.69 -12.28 -11.78
N LEU A 279 -6.05 -13.27 -10.97
CA LEU A 279 -6.51 -13.06 -9.58
C LEU A 279 -5.43 -12.45 -8.68
N ALA A 280 -4.16 -12.82 -8.87
CA ALA A 280 -3.05 -12.29 -8.09
C ALA A 280 -2.76 -10.80 -8.37
N LEU A 281 -2.89 -10.36 -9.63
CA LEU A 281 -2.75 -8.95 -9.99
C LEU A 281 -3.95 -8.13 -9.48
N VAL A 282 -5.17 -8.64 -9.59
CA VAL A 282 -6.36 -8.02 -8.96
C VAL A 282 -6.15 -7.88 -7.43
N ALA A 283 -5.65 -8.92 -6.78
CA ALA A 283 -5.34 -8.88 -5.35
C ALA A 283 -4.32 -7.78 -5.02
N LEU A 284 -3.15 -7.73 -5.69
CA LEU A 284 -2.17 -6.66 -5.44
C LEU A 284 -2.80 -5.27 -5.55
N ALA A 285 -3.59 -5.01 -6.58
CA ALA A 285 -4.22 -3.71 -6.79
C ALA A 285 -5.21 -3.33 -5.67
N MET A 286 -6.09 -4.25 -5.27
CA MET A 286 -7.04 -4.02 -4.16
C MET A 286 -6.32 -3.84 -2.81
N MET A 287 -5.27 -4.63 -2.57
CA MET A 287 -4.42 -4.55 -1.38
C MET A 287 -3.67 -3.22 -1.29
N SER A 288 -3.32 -2.64 -2.43
CA SER A 288 -2.53 -1.42 -2.55
C SER A 288 -3.38 -0.14 -2.50
N LEU A 289 -4.65 -0.21 -2.89
CA LEU A 289 -5.58 0.92 -2.84
C LEU A 289 -6.27 1.05 -1.48
N HIS A 290 -6.64 -0.07 -0.86
CA HIS A 290 -7.47 -0.07 0.35
C HIS A 290 -6.71 -0.50 1.62
N GLY A 291 -5.68 -1.33 1.49
CA GLY A 291 -4.78 -1.73 2.58
C GLY A 291 -3.54 -0.84 2.69
N ASP A 292 -2.67 -1.16 3.64
CA ASP A 292 -1.45 -0.39 3.89
C ASP A 292 -0.40 -0.65 2.80
N ASN A 293 -0.07 0.37 2.01
CA ASN A 293 0.85 0.24 0.87
C ASN A 293 2.23 0.89 1.09
N TYR A 294 2.58 1.31 2.31
CA TYR A 294 3.93 1.84 2.61
C TYR A 294 4.94 0.70 2.88
N ILE A 295 6.23 0.94 2.63
CA ILE A 295 7.29 -0.03 2.93
C ILE A 295 7.65 0.03 4.42
N ALA A 296 7.32 -1.00 5.19
CA ALA A 296 7.58 -1.12 6.63
C ALA A 296 8.67 -2.16 6.96
N CYS A 297 9.12 -2.20 8.22
CA CYS A 297 10.12 -3.17 8.70
C CYS A 297 9.58 -4.60 8.89
N SER A 298 8.26 -4.75 8.99
CA SER A 298 7.52 -6.00 9.06
C SER A 298 6.05 -5.71 8.70
N TYR A 299 5.23 -6.75 8.62
CA TYR A 299 3.80 -6.57 8.36
C TYR A 299 2.95 -7.64 9.07
N PRO A 300 1.70 -7.31 9.41
CA PRO A 300 0.67 -8.30 9.65
C PRO A 300 0.47 -9.26 8.47
N LYS A 301 -0.12 -10.41 8.77
CA LYS A 301 -0.56 -11.42 7.80
C LYS A 301 -1.74 -10.92 6.96
N ILE A 302 -2.04 -11.62 5.86
CA ILE A 302 -3.01 -11.16 4.86
C ILE A 302 -4.44 -11.12 5.43
N ASN A 303 -4.88 -12.12 6.18
CA ASN A 303 -6.23 -12.20 6.74
C ASN A 303 -6.22 -11.96 8.26
N THR A 304 -5.90 -10.72 8.65
CA THR A 304 -5.86 -10.25 10.04
C THR A 304 -6.33 -8.80 10.17
N TRP A 305 -6.60 -8.42 11.42
CA TRP A 305 -7.17 -7.14 11.83
C TRP A 305 -6.24 -6.45 12.83
N ARG A 306 -6.28 -5.12 12.87
CA ARG A 306 -5.62 -4.28 13.87
C ARG A 306 -6.62 -3.43 14.63
N GLY A 307 -6.21 -2.95 15.81
CA GLY A 307 -6.96 -2.00 16.61
C GLY A 307 -7.07 -0.62 15.97
N GLY A 308 -7.87 0.22 16.61
CA GLY A 308 -8.11 1.62 16.25
C GLY A 308 -9.00 2.27 17.31
N ARG A 309 -9.09 3.60 17.32
CA ARG A 309 -9.87 4.34 18.33
C ARG A 309 -11.36 3.98 18.32
N ASP A 310 -11.91 3.79 17.13
CA ASP A 310 -13.36 3.67 16.92
C ASP A 310 -13.81 2.22 16.61
N GLY A 311 -12.88 1.26 16.59
CA GLY A 311 -13.14 -0.13 16.19
C GLY A 311 -11.87 -0.85 15.71
N ILE A 312 -12.04 -1.81 14.81
CA ILE A 312 -10.95 -2.58 14.18
C ILE A 312 -10.90 -2.35 12.67
N ARG A 313 -9.69 -2.45 12.09
CA ARG A 313 -9.47 -2.36 10.63
C ARG A 313 -8.77 -3.62 10.11
N HIS A 314 -9.21 -4.14 8.97
CA HIS A 314 -8.59 -5.28 8.30
C HIS A 314 -7.30 -4.83 7.58
N ASN A 315 -6.16 -5.43 7.93
CA ASN A 315 -4.82 -4.96 7.50
C ASN A 315 -4.61 -4.94 5.97
N THR A 316 -5.32 -5.80 5.24
CA THR A 316 -5.11 -6.00 3.80
C THR A 316 -6.21 -5.45 2.89
N SER A 317 -7.43 -5.20 3.40
CA SER A 317 -8.57 -4.70 2.61
C SER A 317 -9.04 -3.32 3.07
N GLY A 318 -8.49 -2.79 4.16
CA GLY A 318 -8.92 -1.53 4.76
C GLY A 318 -10.29 -1.57 5.43
N GLU A 319 -11.03 -2.69 5.35
CA GLU A 319 -12.39 -2.84 5.87
C GLU A 319 -12.44 -2.49 7.36
N PHE A 320 -13.41 -1.66 7.76
CA PHE A 320 -13.57 -1.20 9.15
C PHE A 320 -14.80 -1.86 9.79
N ARG A 321 -14.69 -2.25 11.06
CA ARG A 321 -15.79 -2.80 11.87
C ARG A 321 -15.73 -2.28 13.29
N VAL A 322 -16.87 -1.91 13.87
CA VAL A 322 -16.97 -1.39 15.25
C VAL A 322 -16.67 -2.47 16.31
N LYS A 323 -16.87 -3.76 16.00
CA LYS A 323 -16.75 -4.86 16.98
C LYS A 323 -15.96 -6.07 16.47
N VAL A 324 -15.16 -6.63 17.35
CA VAL A 324 -14.46 -7.91 17.17
C VAL A 324 -15.47 -9.07 17.17
N THR A 325 -15.34 -9.99 16.21
CA THR A 325 -16.10 -11.26 16.17
C THR A 325 -15.25 -12.44 16.65
N ARG A 326 -15.88 -13.55 17.06
CA ARG A 326 -15.18 -14.76 17.57
C ARG A 326 -14.11 -15.35 16.63
N TYR A 327 -14.19 -15.08 15.33
CA TYR A 327 -13.27 -15.61 14.31
C TYR A 327 -12.23 -14.59 13.82
N THR A 328 -12.21 -13.41 14.43
CA THR A 328 -11.27 -12.32 14.10
C THR A 328 -9.87 -12.67 14.58
N LYS A 329 -8.88 -12.60 13.69
CA LYS A 329 -7.46 -12.75 14.05
C LYS A 329 -6.85 -11.36 14.17
N MET A 330 -6.48 -10.96 15.38
CA MET A 330 -5.75 -9.70 15.62
C MET A 330 -4.26 -9.89 15.35
N ASP A 331 -3.63 -8.89 14.74
CA ASP A 331 -2.22 -8.87 14.33
C ASP A 331 -1.85 -7.40 14.07
N GLU A 332 -1.27 -6.73 15.06
CA GLU A 332 -0.99 -5.30 15.02
C GLU A 332 0.29 -4.99 14.20
N PRO A 333 0.35 -3.86 13.46
CA PRO A 333 1.56 -3.45 12.75
C PRO A 333 2.65 -2.99 13.73
N GLU A 334 3.89 -3.50 13.57
CA GLU A 334 5.02 -3.02 14.38
C GLU A 334 5.38 -1.57 14.02
N GLY A 335 5.46 -0.70 15.04
CA GLY A 335 6.01 0.65 14.90
C GLY A 335 4.97 1.77 14.90
N GLU A 336 3.68 1.47 14.85
CA GLU A 336 2.64 2.44 15.26
C GLU A 336 2.58 2.50 16.79
N GLU A 337 3.55 3.19 17.41
CA GLU A 337 3.32 3.76 18.74
C GLU A 337 2.11 4.69 18.63
N LEU A 338 1.06 4.39 19.40
CA LEU A 338 -0.09 5.28 19.54
C LEU A 338 0.44 6.61 20.05
N LYS A 339 0.45 7.62 19.16
CA LYS A 339 0.61 9.01 19.57
C LYS A 339 -0.65 9.44 20.29
N ASP A 340 -0.70 9.08 21.56
CA ASP A 340 -1.67 9.56 22.54
C ASP A 340 -1.55 11.08 22.59
N LYS A 341 -2.34 11.73 21.74
CA LYS A 341 -2.78 13.09 22.01
C LYS A 341 -3.64 12.99 23.26
N GLU A 342 -3.03 13.29 24.40
CA GLU A 342 -3.70 13.38 25.69
C GLU A 342 -5.05 14.08 25.51
N PRO A 343 -6.16 13.52 26.03
CA PRO A 343 -7.43 14.21 25.97
C PRO A 343 -7.25 15.54 26.71
N LYS A 344 -7.45 16.66 25.99
CA LYS A 344 -7.58 17.96 26.65
C LYS A 344 -8.60 17.81 27.76
N GLY A 345 -8.19 18.04 29.00
CA GLY A 345 -9.05 17.85 30.15
C GLY A 345 -10.33 18.66 29.98
N LYS A 346 -11.48 17.97 30.03
CA LYS A 346 -12.66 18.59 30.62
C LYS A 346 -12.44 18.53 32.12
N GLU A 347 -12.32 19.69 32.75
CA GLU A 347 -12.38 19.79 34.20
C GLU A 347 -13.81 19.40 34.64
N PRO A 348 -13.97 18.62 35.72
CA PRO A 348 -15.28 18.30 36.25
C PRO A 348 -15.76 19.45 37.13
N GLU A 349 -16.59 20.33 36.60
CA GLU A 349 -17.45 21.16 37.44
C GLU A 349 -18.48 20.25 38.11
N GLY A 350 -18.56 20.33 39.44
CA GLY A 350 -19.44 19.51 40.27
C GLY A 350 -20.84 20.11 40.40
N GLU A 351 -21.80 19.25 40.73
CA GLU A 351 -23.14 19.67 41.13
C GLU A 351 -23.08 20.35 42.51
N ASP A 352 -23.79 21.47 42.66
CA ASP A 352 -24.43 21.90 43.91
C ASP A 352 -25.66 22.76 43.54
N SER A 353 -26.62 22.88 44.46
CA SER A 353 -28.01 23.29 44.19
C SER A 353 -28.46 24.53 44.95
N GLU A 354 -29.33 25.34 44.33
CA GLU A 354 -30.38 26.23 44.91
C GLU A 354 -31.17 26.76 43.67
N GLU A 355 -32.48 26.58 43.52
CA GLU A 355 -33.63 27.20 44.23
C GLU A 355 -33.68 28.74 44.08
N ASP A 356 -34.51 29.25 43.13
CA ASP A 356 -35.59 30.24 43.36
C ASP A 356 -36.21 30.77 42.04
N ASP A 357 -37.51 30.49 41.85
CA ASP A 357 -38.68 31.32 41.43
C ASP A 357 -38.65 32.53 40.43
N GLU A 358 -39.87 33.04 40.16
CA GLU A 358 -40.33 34.16 39.29
C GLU A 358 -40.32 33.87 37.76
N GLU A 359 -41.48 33.83 37.06
CA GLU A 359 -42.48 34.89 36.73
C GLU A 359 -41.93 35.90 35.69
N ASP A 360 -42.65 36.35 34.63
CA ASP A 360 -44.01 36.04 34.13
C ASP A 360 -44.14 36.40 32.61
N ASP A 361 -45.37 36.56 32.08
CA ASP A 361 -45.79 37.15 30.78
C ASP A 361 -45.40 36.36 29.49
N GLU A 362 -46.29 35.82 28.63
CA GLU A 362 -47.63 36.18 28.07
C GLU A 362 -47.62 37.06 26.78
N GLU A 363 -48.72 36.95 26.01
CA GLU A 363 -49.08 37.61 24.74
C GLU A 363 -48.19 37.23 23.52
N ASP A 364 -48.61 36.44 22.50
CA ASP A 364 -49.84 36.35 21.67
C ASP A 364 -50.07 37.52 20.66
N ASP A 365 -50.82 37.21 19.59
CA ASP A 365 -51.42 38.09 18.57
C ASP A 365 -50.43 38.85 17.60
N ASP A 366 -50.73 39.04 16.30
CA ASP A 366 -51.85 38.54 15.48
C ASP A 366 -51.60 38.51 13.95
N GLU A 367 -52.61 37.96 13.24
CA GLU A 367 -53.27 38.41 11.99
C GLU A 367 -52.88 39.80 11.37
N ASP A 368 -52.97 40.09 10.06
CA ASP A 368 -53.21 39.31 8.81
C ASP A 368 -52.79 40.18 7.56
N ASP A 369 -53.58 40.15 6.47
CA ASP A 369 -53.67 41.10 5.32
C ASP A 369 -52.52 41.06 4.27
N GLU A 370 -52.78 40.70 2.99
CA GLU A 370 -53.47 41.46 1.90
C GLU A 370 -52.57 42.57 1.26
N GLU A 371 -52.58 42.84 -0.05
CA GLU A 371 -53.41 42.34 -1.17
C GLU A 371 -52.59 42.27 -2.50
N ASP A 372 -53.27 42.18 -3.64
CA ASP A 372 -52.73 42.05 -5.01
C ASP A 372 -51.90 43.25 -5.53
N ASP A 373 -51.17 43.06 -6.64
CA ASP A 373 -51.51 43.73 -7.92
C ASP A 373 -50.81 43.10 -9.15
N GLU A 374 -51.35 43.35 -10.36
CA GLU A 374 -50.91 42.77 -11.65
C GLU A 374 -49.97 43.70 -12.48
N GLU A 375 -49.92 43.48 -13.81
CA GLU A 375 -49.25 44.27 -14.87
C GLU A 375 -47.68 44.25 -14.94
N ASP A 376 -47.03 44.44 -16.10
CA ASP A 376 -47.15 43.82 -17.44
C ASP A 376 -45.88 44.21 -18.27
N ASP A 377 -45.76 43.77 -19.53
CA ASP A 377 -44.92 44.33 -20.63
C ASP A 377 -43.42 44.70 -20.39
N GLU A 378 -42.49 43.82 -20.80
CA GLU A 378 -41.71 43.91 -22.07
C GLU A 378 -40.71 42.72 -22.28
#